data_AF-A0A523LM63-F1
#
_entry.id   AF-A0A523LM63-F1
#
_cell.length_a   1.000
_cell.length_b   1.000
_cell.length_c   1.000
_cell.angle_alpha   90.00
_cell.angle_beta   90.00
_cell.angle_gamma   90.00
#
_symmetry.space_group_name_H-M   'P 1'
#
loop_
_entity.id
_entity.type
_entity.pdbx_description
1 polymer ?
#
loop_
_entity_poly.entity_id
_entity_poly.type
_entity_poly.pdbx_seq_one_letter_code
_entity_poly.pdbx_strand_id
1 'polypeptide(L)'
;GLKVHADQLSDMGAGALAGEMKAVSAEHLEFANADSIKAMAELGTVAVSLPIANLYLGQQAFPARAFIDAGVPVAVATDFNPGSSPSYHLPFAMTLACVMQKMTPAEALKGATVIAARAVGMEDSVGSLEPGMKADFAVIDAPDVNHWLYHLRADACVLTVVDGNYVADSLAKSAGGE
;
A
#
# COMPACT_ATOMS: atom_id res chain seq x y z
N GLY A 1 -8.62 13.83 -4.60
CA GLY A 1 -9.87 13.63 -5.35
C GLY A 1 -10.81 12.71 -4.57
N LEU A 2 -11.86 12.19 -5.22
CA LEU A 2 -12.83 11.28 -4.61
C LEU A 2 -12.17 9.95 -4.20
N LYS A 3 -12.61 9.36 -3.08
CA LYS A 3 -12.21 8.04 -2.58
C LYS A 3 -13.42 7.30 -2.05
N VAL A 4 -13.38 5.96 -2.04
CA VAL A 4 -14.49 5.15 -1.54
C VAL A 4 -14.02 3.85 -0.90
N HIS A 5 -14.64 3.45 0.21
CA HIS A 5 -14.60 2.06 0.68
C HIS A 5 -15.60 1.25 -0.14
N ALA A 6 -15.12 0.27 -0.90
CA ALA A 6 -15.89 -0.42 -1.91
C ALA A 6 -15.82 -1.93 -1.71
N ASP A 7 -16.98 -2.58 -1.86
CA ASP A 7 -17.12 -4.03 -2.03
C ASP A 7 -16.39 -4.91 -0.97
N GLN A 8 -16.29 -4.43 0.27
CA GLN A 8 -15.58 -5.14 1.36
C GLN A 8 -16.31 -6.39 1.85
N LEU A 9 -17.62 -6.26 2.03
CA LEU A 9 -18.46 -7.29 2.68
C LEU A 9 -19.32 -8.06 1.67
N SER A 10 -19.58 -7.44 0.52
CA SER A 10 -20.38 -7.97 -0.57
C SER A 10 -20.12 -7.14 -1.83
N ASP A 11 -20.36 -7.73 -3.00
CA ASP A 11 -20.34 -7.00 -4.26
C ASP A 11 -21.53 -6.03 -4.34
N MET A 12 -21.25 -4.73 -4.37
CA MET A 12 -22.25 -3.68 -4.54
C MET A 12 -22.03 -2.88 -5.84
N GLY A 13 -21.08 -3.30 -6.69
CA GLY A 13 -20.62 -2.53 -7.84
C GLY A 13 -19.94 -1.21 -7.49
N ALA A 14 -19.48 -1.03 -6.24
CA ALA A 14 -18.89 0.23 -5.79
C ALA A 14 -17.54 0.50 -6.46
N GLY A 15 -16.76 -0.55 -6.78
CA GLY A 15 -15.53 -0.42 -7.57
C GLY A 15 -15.78 0.11 -8.98
N ALA A 16 -16.83 -0.37 -9.66
CA ALA A 16 -17.21 0.12 -10.99
C ALA A 16 -17.60 1.60 -10.95
N LEU A 17 -18.44 1.98 -9.99
CA LEU A 17 -18.83 3.38 -9.78
C LEU A 17 -17.63 4.28 -9.48
N ALA A 18 -16.66 3.80 -8.70
CA ALA A 18 -15.42 4.53 -8.43
C ALA A 18 -14.61 4.79 -9.71
N GLY A 19 -14.55 3.79 -10.61
CA GLY A 19 -14.02 3.95 -11.95
C GLY A 19 -14.72 5.08 -12.71
N GLU A 20 -16.05 4.96 -12.89
CA GLU A 20 -16.87 5.92 -13.64
C GLU A 20 -16.74 7.36 -13.11
N MET A 21 -16.64 7.50 -11.79
CA MET A 21 -16.47 8.79 -11.13
C MET A 21 -15.04 9.32 -11.16
N LYS A 22 -14.10 8.60 -11.77
CA LYS A 22 -12.66 8.91 -11.77
C LYS A 22 -12.16 9.18 -10.35
N ALA A 23 -12.59 8.33 -9.42
CA ALA A 23 -12.07 8.35 -8.06
C ALA A 23 -10.57 8.12 -8.10
N VAL A 24 -9.85 8.77 -7.19
CA VAL A 24 -8.41 8.58 -7.05
C VAL A 24 -8.11 7.17 -6.53
N SER A 25 -8.96 6.67 -5.61
CA SER A 25 -8.85 5.31 -5.09
C SER A 25 -10.19 4.68 -4.74
N ALA A 26 -10.22 3.35 -4.82
CA ALA A 26 -11.22 2.51 -4.18
C ALA A 26 -10.52 1.50 -3.26
N GLU A 27 -11.03 1.33 -2.05
CA GLU A 27 -10.40 0.60 -0.95
C GLU A 27 -11.20 -0.67 -0.62
N HIS A 28 -10.53 -1.69 -0.05
CA HIS A 28 -11.08 -3.02 0.28
C HIS A 28 -11.19 -3.98 -0.93
N LEU A 29 -12.30 -3.93 -1.68
CA LEU A 29 -12.51 -4.62 -2.96
C LEU A 29 -12.44 -6.16 -2.93
N GLU A 30 -12.62 -6.80 -1.77
CA GLU A 30 -12.57 -8.26 -1.62
C GLU A 30 -13.63 -8.97 -2.47
N PHE A 31 -14.80 -8.36 -2.63
CA PHE A 31 -15.92 -8.89 -3.42
C PHE A 31 -16.11 -8.17 -4.75
N ALA A 32 -15.16 -7.31 -5.16
CA ALA A 32 -15.27 -6.60 -6.42
C ALA A 32 -15.29 -7.58 -7.62
N ASN A 33 -16.21 -7.34 -8.55
CA ASN A 33 -16.41 -8.20 -9.72
C ASN A 33 -15.56 -7.76 -10.93
N ALA A 34 -15.72 -8.48 -12.05
CA ALA A 34 -14.99 -8.22 -13.29
C ALA A 34 -15.29 -6.84 -13.89
N ASP A 35 -16.51 -6.32 -13.74
CA ASP A 35 -16.89 -4.99 -14.22
C ASP A 35 -16.19 -3.89 -13.39
N SER A 36 -16.12 -4.06 -12.06
CA SER A 36 -15.32 -3.19 -11.18
C SER A 36 -13.86 -3.16 -11.60
N ILE A 37 -13.22 -4.32 -11.80
CA ILE A 37 -11.82 -4.41 -12.24
C ILE A 37 -11.62 -3.69 -13.57
N LYS A 38 -12.48 -3.95 -14.55
CA LYS A 38 -12.40 -3.36 -15.88
C LYS A 38 -12.53 -1.84 -15.83
N ALA A 39 -13.56 -1.32 -15.16
CA ALA A 39 -13.81 0.11 -15.05
C ALA A 39 -12.66 0.85 -14.36
N MET A 40 -12.13 0.27 -13.27
CA MET A 40 -10.98 0.83 -12.56
C MET A 40 -9.71 0.84 -13.42
N ALA A 41 -9.47 -0.23 -14.20
CA ALA A 41 -8.32 -0.30 -15.12
C ALA A 41 -8.39 0.76 -16.22
N GLU A 42 -9.56 0.91 -16.86
CA GLU A 42 -9.77 1.85 -17.96
C GLU A 42 -9.67 3.32 -17.52
N LEU A 43 -10.10 3.63 -16.30
CA LEU A 43 -10.26 5.01 -15.81
C LEU A 43 -9.17 5.44 -14.83
N GLY A 44 -8.24 4.54 -14.48
CA GLY A 44 -7.04 4.85 -13.70
C GLY A 44 -7.25 4.93 -12.19
N THR A 45 -8.38 4.44 -11.67
CA THR A 45 -8.65 4.38 -10.24
C THR A 45 -7.71 3.38 -9.57
N VAL A 46 -7.00 3.82 -8.52
CA VAL A 46 -6.12 2.93 -7.75
C VAL A 46 -6.94 2.00 -6.85
N ALA A 47 -6.67 0.70 -6.91
CA ALA A 47 -7.18 -0.24 -5.92
C ALA A 47 -6.27 -0.21 -4.67
N VAL A 48 -6.84 -0.05 -3.48
CA VAL A 48 -6.07 -0.01 -2.23
C VAL A 48 -6.33 -1.29 -1.44
N SER A 49 -5.30 -2.12 -1.36
CA SER A 49 -5.30 -3.35 -0.59
C SER A 49 -5.12 -3.07 0.91
N LEU A 50 -6.00 -3.65 1.74
CA LEU A 50 -6.04 -3.49 3.20
C LEU A 50 -5.88 -4.84 3.92
N PRO A 51 -4.73 -5.51 3.81
CA PRO A 51 -4.57 -6.91 4.20
C PRO A 51 -4.64 -7.16 5.71
N ILE A 52 -4.34 -6.15 6.53
CA ILE A 52 -4.48 -6.28 8.00
C ILE A 52 -5.97 -6.39 8.35
N ALA A 53 -6.87 -5.67 7.66
CA ALA A 53 -8.30 -5.79 7.86
C ALA A 53 -8.82 -7.19 7.47
N ASN A 54 -8.33 -7.75 6.36
CA ASN A 54 -8.65 -9.14 5.97
C ASN A 54 -8.26 -10.12 7.09
N LEU A 55 -7.03 -9.99 7.61
CA LEU A 55 -6.51 -10.85 8.67
C LEU A 55 -7.34 -10.72 9.96
N TYR A 56 -7.59 -9.49 10.41
CA TYR A 56 -8.21 -9.23 11.71
C TYR A 56 -9.69 -9.63 11.74
N LEU A 57 -10.40 -9.45 10.61
CA LEU A 57 -11.80 -9.84 10.46
C LEU A 57 -11.98 -11.32 10.06
N GLY A 58 -10.89 -12.04 9.78
CA GLY A 58 -10.95 -13.41 9.24
C GLY A 58 -11.67 -13.49 7.89
N GLN A 59 -11.59 -12.41 7.10
CA GLN A 59 -12.23 -12.30 5.79
C GLN A 59 -11.37 -12.91 4.68
N GLN A 60 -11.99 -13.17 3.52
CA GLN A 60 -11.23 -13.50 2.33
C GLN A 60 -10.29 -12.35 1.97
N ALA A 61 -9.16 -12.69 1.34
CA ALA A 61 -8.18 -11.71 0.93
C ALA A 61 -8.65 -10.97 -0.33
N PHE A 62 -8.33 -9.68 -0.44
CA PHE A 62 -8.46 -8.92 -1.69
C PHE A 62 -7.78 -9.65 -2.86
N PRO A 63 -8.46 -9.87 -4.01
CA PRO A 63 -7.93 -10.64 -5.13
C PRO A 63 -6.92 -9.84 -5.97
N ALA A 64 -5.82 -9.38 -5.36
CA ALA A 64 -4.85 -8.47 -5.97
C ALA A 64 -4.33 -8.93 -7.34
N ARG A 65 -4.22 -10.25 -7.56
CA ARG A 65 -3.74 -10.77 -8.84
C ARG A 65 -4.67 -10.49 -10.01
N ALA A 66 -5.98 -10.60 -9.80
CA ALA A 66 -6.96 -10.26 -10.84
C ALA A 66 -6.88 -8.78 -11.22
N PHE A 67 -6.67 -7.89 -10.24
CA PHE A 67 -6.52 -6.46 -10.46
C PHE A 67 -5.22 -6.12 -11.19
N ILE A 68 -4.09 -6.65 -10.72
CA ILE A 68 -2.77 -6.35 -11.28
C ILE A 68 -2.65 -6.89 -12.71
N ASP A 69 -3.12 -8.11 -12.96
CA ASP A 69 -3.08 -8.72 -14.31
C ASP A 69 -4.00 -7.99 -15.30
N ALA A 70 -5.05 -7.33 -14.81
CA ALA A 70 -5.93 -6.46 -15.60
C ALA A 70 -5.36 -5.03 -15.80
N GLY A 71 -4.20 -4.71 -15.20
CA GLY A 71 -3.56 -3.40 -15.34
C GLY A 71 -4.02 -2.35 -14.32
N VAL A 72 -4.79 -2.73 -13.30
CA VAL A 72 -5.17 -1.80 -12.21
C VAL A 72 -3.94 -1.55 -11.31
N PRO A 73 -3.58 -0.28 -11.02
CA PRO A 73 -2.59 0.00 -10.00
C PRO A 73 -3.09 -0.45 -8.62
N VAL A 74 -2.31 -1.25 -7.90
CA VAL A 74 -2.64 -1.71 -6.54
C VAL A 74 -1.72 -1.08 -5.51
N ALA A 75 -2.29 -0.24 -4.63
CA ALA A 75 -1.64 0.27 -3.44
C ALA A 75 -1.78 -0.71 -2.27
N VAL A 76 -0.92 -0.58 -1.26
CA VAL A 76 -1.01 -1.34 0.00
C VAL A 76 -1.01 -0.35 1.16
N ALA A 77 -1.98 -0.48 2.07
CA ALA A 77 -2.09 0.36 3.25
C ALA A 77 -2.45 -0.45 4.50
N THR A 78 -2.31 0.18 5.67
CA THR A 78 -2.59 -0.46 6.96
C THR A 78 -4.07 -0.48 7.31
N ASP A 79 -4.87 0.44 6.76
CA ASP A 79 -6.23 0.71 7.26
C ASP A 79 -6.25 1.03 8.76
N PHE A 80 -5.24 1.71 9.32
CA PHE A 80 -5.11 1.84 10.77
C PHE A 80 -6.37 2.44 11.42
N ASN A 81 -7.11 1.60 12.15
CA ASN A 81 -8.37 1.95 12.80
C ASN A 81 -8.65 1.01 13.98
N PRO A 82 -9.47 1.41 14.96
CA PRO A 82 -9.65 0.65 16.19
C PRO A 82 -10.49 -0.64 16.05
N GLY A 83 -11.25 -0.79 14.96
CA GLY A 83 -12.24 -1.85 14.81
C GLY A 83 -11.75 -3.04 13.98
N SER A 84 -11.32 -2.77 12.75
CA SER A 84 -10.96 -3.80 11.77
C SER A 84 -9.46 -3.91 11.52
N SER A 85 -8.65 -2.91 11.87
CA SER A 85 -7.20 -2.98 11.67
C SER A 85 -6.42 -2.16 12.69
N PRO A 86 -6.32 -2.63 13.94
CA PRO A 86 -5.68 -1.90 15.04
C PRO A 86 -4.14 -2.00 15.01
N SER A 87 -3.53 -1.81 13.83
CA SER A 87 -2.08 -1.81 13.64
C SER A 87 -1.64 -0.75 12.64
N TYR A 88 -0.61 0.01 13.00
CA TYR A 88 0.06 0.98 12.11
C TYR A 88 1.29 0.38 11.40
N HIS A 89 1.51 -0.93 11.50
CA HIS A 89 2.71 -1.58 10.99
C HIS A 89 2.66 -1.80 9.47
N LEU A 90 3.02 -0.79 8.68
CA LEU A 90 2.99 -0.87 7.20
C LEU A 90 3.83 -2.03 6.61
N PRO A 91 5.07 -2.33 7.07
CA PRO A 91 5.79 -3.48 6.53
C PRO A 91 5.07 -4.82 6.75
N PHE A 92 4.30 -4.95 7.84
CA PHE A 92 3.47 -6.13 8.06
C PHE A 92 2.32 -6.20 7.07
N ALA A 93 1.65 -5.08 6.77
CA ALA A 93 0.66 -5.02 5.68
C ALA A 93 1.27 -5.44 4.33
N MET A 94 2.48 -4.98 4.02
CA MET A 94 3.21 -5.38 2.81
C MET A 94 3.51 -6.88 2.78
N THR A 95 3.98 -7.47 3.88
CA THR A 95 4.18 -8.93 3.97
C THR A 95 2.87 -9.68 3.76
N LEU A 96 1.76 -9.24 4.39
CA LEU A 96 0.45 -9.87 4.21
C LEU A 96 -0.05 -9.77 2.76
N ALA A 97 0.18 -8.64 2.08
CA ALA A 97 -0.13 -8.52 0.65
C ALA A 97 0.64 -9.57 -0.18
N CYS A 98 1.90 -9.86 0.18
CA CYS A 98 2.64 -10.93 -0.46
C CYS A 98 2.04 -12.32 -0.15
N VAL A 99 1.82 -12.66 1.12
CA VAL A 99 1.47 -14.03 1.53
C VAL A 99 -0.01 -14.36 1.34
N MET A 100 -0.93 -13.41 1.50
CA MET A 100 -2.38 -13.62 1.37
C MET A 100 -2.90 -13.28 -0.02
N GLN A 101 -2.30 -12.30 -0.71
CA GLN A 101 -2.85 -11.74 -1.96
C GLN A 101 -1.95 -12.01 -3.19
N LYS A 102 -0.85 -12.76 -3.00
CA LYS A 102 0.07 -13.20 -4.06
C LYS A 102 0.70 -12.02 -4.82
N MET A 103 0.97 -10.93 -4.13
CA MET A 103 1.83 -9.86 -4.64
C MET A 103 3.31 -10.27 -4.50
N THR A 104 4.13 -9.90 -5.47
CA THR A 104 5.59 -9.98 -5.31
C THR A 104 6.07 -8.90 -4.32
N PRO A 105 7.24 -9.07 -3.68
CA PRO A 105 7.80 -8.03 -2.82
C PRO A 105 8.00 -6.69 -3.53
N ALA A 106 8.37 -6.71 -4.82
CA ALA A 106 8.47 -5.50 -5.63
C ALA A 106 7.12 -4.83 -5.90
N GLU A 107 6.04 -5.60 -6.11
CA GLU A 107 4.69 -5.04 -6.22
C GLU A 107 4.21 -4.45 -4.91
N ALA A 108 4.46 -5.11 -3.77
CA ALA A 108 4.11 -4.58 -2.45
C ALA A 108 4.89 -3.27 -2.15
N LEU A 109 6.18 -3.21 -2.50
CA LEU A 109 6.98 -1.98 -2.37
C LEU A 109 6.43 -0.84 -3.24
N LYS A 110 6.12 -1.10 -4.52
CA LYS A 110 5.46 -0.11 -5.39
C LYS A 110 4.10 0.31 -4.82
N GLY A 111 3.36 -0.65 -4.27
CA GLY A 111 2.07 -0.47 -3.64
C GLY A 111 2.12 0.47 -2.43
N ALA A 112 3.20 0.44 -1.67
CA ALA A 112 3.43 1.29 -0.49
C ALA A 112 4.19 2.60 -0.81
N THR A 113 4.56 2.83 -2.08
CA THR A 113 5.34 4.01 -2.51
C THR A 113 4.65 4.72 -3.68
N VAL A 114 5.11 4.51 -4.91
CA VAL A 114 4.64 5.22 -6.11
C VAL A 114 3.14 5.04 -6.38
N ILE A 115 2.57 3.87 -6.10
CA ILE A 115 1.14 3.63 -6.29
C ILE A 115 0.32 4.21 -5.14
N ALA A 116 0.83 4.17 -3.89
CA ALA A 116 0.20 4.85 -2.77
C ALA A 116 0.15 6.38 -2.97
N ALA A 117 1.21 6.97 -3.53
CA ALA A 117 1.25 8.40 -3.87
C ALA A 117 0.13 8.76 -4.86
N ARG A 118 -0.07 7.94 -5.90
CA ARG A 118 -1.21 8.08 -6.83
C ARG A 118 -2.55 7.94 -6.11
N ALA A 119 -2.68 6.99 -5.20
CA ALA A 119 -3.92 6.77 -4.44
C ALA A 119 -4.33 7.97 -3.57
N VAL A 120 -3.43 8.91 -3.30
CA VAL A 120 -3.70 10.15 -2.56
C VAL A 120 -3.59 11.43 -3.42
N GLY A 121 -3.31 11.31 -4.72
CA GLY A 121 -3.18 12.45 -5.62
C GLY A 121 -1.90 13.26 -5.40
N MET A 122 -0.80 12.59 -5.03
CA MET A 122 0.50 13.21 -4.75
C MET A 122 1.64 12.65 -5.61
N GLU A 123 1.31 11.91 -6.67
CA GLU A 123 2.25 11.23 -7.56
C GLU A 123 3.30 12.14 -8.21
N ASP A 124 3.00 13.43 -8.36
CA ASP A 124 3.92 14.43 -8.93
C ASP A 124 4.93 14.98 -7.90
N SER A 125 4.87 14.53 -6.64
CA SER A 125 5.67 15.10 -5.55
C SER A 125 6.35 14.09 -4.62
N VAL A 126 5.81 12.87 -4.47
CA VAL A 126 6.31 11.85 -3.54
C VAL A 126 6.18 10.44 -4.12
N GLY A 127 6.82 9.46 -3.46
CA GLY A 127 6.67 8.04 -3.77
C GLY A 127 7.71 7.49 -4.76
N SER A 128 8.58 8.35 -5.31
CA SER A 128 9.75 7.95 -6.12
C SER A 128 10.97 8.79 -5.75
N LEU A 129 12.17 8.25 -5.96
CA LEU A 129 13.45 8.93 -5.78
C LEU A 129 13.95 9.45 -7.13
N GLU A 130 13.39 10.56 -7.57
CA GLU A 130 13.67 11.18 -8.86
C GLU A 130 13.93 12.70 -8.69
N PRO A 131 14.77 13.31 -9.54
CA PRO A 131 14.96 14.76 -9.52
C PRO A 131 13.63 15.52 -9.63
N GLY A 132 13.40 16.46 -8.72
CA GLY A 132 12.16 17.27 -8.67
C GLY A 132 11.11 16.76 -7.66
N MET A 133 11.22 15.52 -7.18
CA MET A 133 10.40 15.00 -6.09
C MET A 133 10.90 15.49 -4.72
N LYS A 134 10.04 15.43 -3.70
CA LYS A 134 10.44 15.68 -2.30
C LYS A 134 11.48 14.65 -1.86
N ALA A 135 12.42 15.10 -1.04
CA ALA A 135 13.44 14.25 -0.42
C ALA A 135 12.87 13.49 0.78
N ASP A 136 11.88 12.63 0.51
CA ASP A 136 11.19 11.77 1.47
C ASP A 136 11.63 10.32 1.25
N PHE A 137 12.44 9.77 2.16
CA PHE A 137 12.93 8.40 2.02
C PHE A 137 13.25 7.74 3.36
N ALA A 138 13.29 6.40 3.32
CA ALA A 138 13.68 5.57 4.43
C ALA A 138 14.87 4.69 4.04
N VAL A 139 15.79 4.47 4.97
CA VAL A 139 16.84 3.45 4.83
C VAL A 139 16.42 2.23 5.61
N ILE A 140 16.33 1.10 4.91
CA ILE A 140 15.94 -0.17 5.49
C ILE A 140 17.19 -1.03 5.65
N ASP A 141 17.45 -1.51 6.86
CA ASP A 141 18.49 -2.48 7.17
C ASP A 141 18.05 -3.89 6.76
N ALA A 142 18.19 -4.16 5.47
CA ALA A 142 18.01 -5.47 4.86
C ALA A 142 18.86 -5.57 3.59
N PRO A 143 19.30 -6.78 3.19
CA PRO A 143 20.05 -6.96 1.94
C PRO A 143 19.25 -6.55 0.70
N ASP A 144 17.95 -6.84 0.69
CA ASP A 144 17.03 -6.48 -0.39
C ASP A 144 15.57 -6.51 0.09
N VAL A 145 14.64 -6.10 -0.78
CA VAL A 145 13.19 -6.07 -0.50
C VAL A 145 12.60 -7.46 -0.23
N ASN A 146 13.13 -8.52 -0.86
CA ASN A 146 12.63 -9.87 -0.65
C ASN A 146 12.97 -10.31 0.77
N HIS A 147 14.21 -10.10 1.21
CA HIS A 147 14.64 -10.41 2.56
C HIS A 147 13.86 -9.59 3.59
N TRP A 148 13.68 -8.28 3.35
CA TRP A 148 12.92 -7.42 4.25
C TRP A 148 11.50 -7.93 4.50
N LEU A 149 10.75 -8.26 3.44
CA LEU A 149 9.36 -8.69 3.56
C LEU A 149 9.22 -10.17 3.94
N TYR A 150 10.28 -10.98 3.78
CA TYR A 150 10.37 -12.35 4.29
C TYR A 150 10.62 -12.39 5.80
N HIS A 151 11.60 -11.63 6.28
CA HIS A 151 12.19 -11.77 7.61
C HIS A 151 11.45 -10.94 8.66
N LEU A 152 10.11 -10.99 8.69
CA LEU A 152 9.18 -10.32 9.62
C LEU A 152 9.83 -9.76 10.91
N ARG A 153 10.47 -8.61 10.78
CA ARG A 153 11.37 -8.00 11.77
C ARG A 153 10.80 -6.65 12.16
N ALA A 154 10.75 -6.39 13.46
CA ALA A 154 10.50 -5.05 13.97
C ALA A 154 11.70 -4.13 13.65
N ASP A 155 11.43 -2.84 13.42
CA ASP A 155 12.45 -1.79 13.37
C ASP A 155 13.56 -2.02 12.33
N ALA A 156 13.18 -2.48 11.13
CA ALA A 156 14.09 -2.54 9.98
C ALA A 156 14.43 -1.16 9.40
N CYS A 157 13.61 -0.13 9.63
CA CYS A 157 13.90 1.22 9.21
C CYS A 157 14.90 1.87 10.16
N VAL A 158 16.09 2.20 9.66
CA VAL A 158 17.19 2.78 10.46
C VAL A 158 17.37 4.28 10.27
N LEU A 159 16.82 4.83 9.18
CA LEU A 159 16.84 6.25 8.88
C LEU A 159 15.52 6.66 8.24
N THR A 160 14.98 7.80 8.64
CA THR A 160 13.85 8.45 7.98
C THR A 160 14.19 9.91 7.70
N VAL A 161 14.06 10.30 6.45
CA VAL A 161 14.23 11.68 5.98
C VAL A 161 12.91 12.17 5.38
N VAL A 162 12.50 13.38 5.77
CA VAL A 162 11.27 14.04 5.30
C VAL A 162 11.57 15.49 4.94
N ASP A 163 11.22 15.90 3.73
CA ASP A 163 11.57 17.17 3.12
C ASP A 163 13.08 17.50 3.27
N GLY A 164 13.92 16.48 3.16
CA GLY A 164 15.38 16.59 3.33
C GLY A 164 15.86 16.68 4.78
N ASN A 165 14.98 16.61 5.77
CA ASN A 165 15.32 16.68 7.19
C ASN A 165 15.32 15.29 7.83
N TYR A 166 16.31 15.02 8.68
CA TYR A 166 16.38 13.79 9.47
C TYR A 166 15.29 13.80 10.57
N VAL A 167 14.34 12.85 10.50
CA VAL A 167 13.21 12.74 11.45
C VAL A 167 13.41 11.62 12.46
N ALA A 168 14.02 10.52 12.01
CA ALA A 168 14.40 9.41 12.88
C ALA A 168 15.74 8.85 12.40
N ASP A 169 16.69 8.73 13.32
CA ASP A 169 18.02 8.20 13.05
C ASP A 169 18.42 7.26 14.19
N SER A 170 18.35 5.95 13.93
CA SER A 170 18.86 4.94 14.85
C SER A 170 20.36 4.66 14.64
N LEU A 171 20.94 5.13 13.53
CA LEU A 171 22.38 5.08 13.26
C LEU A 171 23.15 6.12 14.09
N ALA A 172 22.54 7.28 14.37
CA ALA A 172 23.10 8.26 15.30
C ALA A 172 23.15 7.75 16.76
N LYS A 173 22.25 6.84 17.15
CA LYS A 173 22.23 6.25 18.50
C LYS A 173 23.34 5.23 18.74
N SER A 174 23.90 4.62 17.70
CA SER A 174 25.04 3.69 17.83
C SER A 174 26.41 4.37 17.75
N ALA A 175 26.47 5.64 17.33
CA ALA A 175 27.70 6.44 17.29
C ALA A 175 27.98 7.20 18.61
N GLY A 176 27.09 7.11 19.61
CA GLY A 176 27.21 7.79 20.90
C GLY A 176 26.93 6.89 22.10
N GLY A 177 27.96 6.19 22.59
CA GLY A 177 28.03 5.48 23.89
C GLY A 177 28.06 3.96 23.74
N GLU A 178 29.04 3.21 24.27
CA GLU A 178 30.26 3.45 25.06
C GLU A 178 31.44 2.68 24.47
#